data_AF-A0A2S9VD47-F1
#
_entry.id   AF-A0A2S9VD47-F1
#
_cell.length_a   1.000
_cell.length_b   1.000
_cell.length_c   1.000
_cell.angle_alpha   90.00
_cell.angle_beta   90.00
_cell.angle_gamma   90.00
#
_symmetry.space_group_name_H-M   'P 1'
#
loop_
_entity.id
_entity.type
_entity.pdbx_description
1 polymer ?
#
loop_
_entity_poly.entity_id
_entity_poly.type
_entity_poly.pdbx_seq_one_letter_code
_entity_poly.pdbx_strand_id
1 'polypeptide(L)'
;MKKIQLNPVGWMSQLSQLEVSKLEDTTNSNLYQLFRNCCLAVLNSGVDEDNYEMLFAPYESFDIRLIKRERGVKLELINPPEVGFVDERLVKGVHEHLFSVLRDMLYMGNKYAFVHENAPQDSGSITDMVFDMLRHAKVIERNNELNTIVCWGGHSIGLKEYKYTKEVGYQLGLREMNICTGCGPGAMKGPMKGAAIGHAKQRYRDGRYIGISEPSIIAAEPPNAIVNELVIMPDIEKRLEAFVRIAHGIIIFPGGVGTAEELLYLLGILIHERNAQQPFPVILTGPAGSESYFEAIHEFVGATLGPKAQNRYQIVVDDPVEVARVLGQGVKKVEQFRLAMGDAFSFNWSLKIEDDFQQPFNPTHKSMAALNLHRDQPLSDLANNLRKAFSGIVAGNVKAEGIRQIRDFGPFNLSGEADLMARIDALLKSFVAQQRMKLPGTEYRPCYSINRDS
;
A
#
# COMPACT_ATOMS: atom_id res chain seq x y z
N MET A 1 21.42 13.49 25.37
CA MET A 1 20.68 12.32 24.82
C MET A 1 19.25 12.39 25.31
N LYS A 2 18.30 12.66 24.41
CA LYS A 2 16.87 12.79 24.76
C LYS A 2 16.29 11.38 24.86
N LYS A 3 15.63 11.07 25.98
CA LYS A 3 14.99 9.77 26.21
C LYS A 3 13.52 9.98 26.53
N ILE A 4 12.66 9.21 25.88
CA ILE A 4 11.21 9.27 26.09
C ILE A 4 10.70 7.85 26.26
N GLN A 5 9.95 7.59 27.33
CA GLN A 5 9.34 6.29 27.58
C GLN A 5 7.85 6.34 27.29
N LEU A 6 7.41 5.45 26.42
CA LEU A 6 6.03 5.30 26.01
C LEU A 6 5.41 4.10 26.72
N ASN A 7 4.22 4.33 27.27
CA ASN A 7 3.41 3.25 27.81
C ASN A 7 2.71 2.51 26.66
N PRO A 8 2.50 1.20 26.80
CA PRO A 8 1.81 0.39 25.79
C PRO A 8 0.33 0.75 25.67
N VAL A 9 -0.21 0.57 24.47
CA VAL A 9 -1.62 0.82 24.15
C VAL A 9 -2.36 -0.52 23.99
N GLY A 10 -3.55 -0.61 24.58
CA GLY A 10 -4.39 -1.80 24.48
C GLY A 10 -3.75 -3.06 25.09
N TRP A 11 -3.91 -4.19 24.41
CA TRP A 11 -3.43 -5.49 24.89
C TRP A 11 -1.90 -5.65 24.79
N MET A 12 -1.20 -4.77 24.06
CA MET A 12 0.27 -4.71 24.03
C MET A 12 0.89 -4.38 25.41
N SER A 13 0.06 -4.02 26.39
CA SER A 13 0.46 -3.92 27.80
C SER A 13 0.78 -5.28 28.44
N GLN A 14 0.45 -6.40 27.79
CA GLN A 14 0.59 -7.75 28.32
C GLN A 14 1.40 -8.64 27.35
N LEU A 15 2.66 -8.31 27.10
CA LEU A 15 3.58 -9.18 26.38
C LEU A 15 4.25 -10.17 27.34
N SER A 16 4.40 -11.43 26.90
CA SER A 16 5.16 -12.45 27.62
C SER A 16 6.66 -12.15 27.60
N GLN A 17 7.39 -12.66 28.60
CA GLN A 17 8.85 -12.47 28.66
C GLN A 17 9.59 -13.02 27.43
N LEU A 18 9.05 -14.09 26.81
CA LEU A 18 9.59 -14.71 25.61
C LEU A 18 9.46 -13.80 24.39
N GLU A 19 8.28 -13.19 24.19
CA GLU A 19 8.05 -12.24 23.09
C GLU A 19 8.98 -11.04 23.20
N VAL A 20 9.22 -10.54 24.41
CA VAL A 20 10.15 -9.43 24.64
C VAL A 20 11.59 -9.85 24.36
N SER A 21 12.02 -11.03 24.83
CA SER A 21 13.40 -11.50 24.61
C SER A 21 13.77 -11.65 23.13
N LYS A 22 12.81 -11.97 22.26
CA LYS A 22 13.05 -12.10 20.81
C LYS A 22 13.38 -10.77 20.12
N LEU A 23 12.94 -9.64 20.68
CA LEU A 23 13.30 -8.31 20.19
C LEU A 23 14.45 -7.66 20.97
N GLU A 24 14.72 -8.12 22.20
CA GLU A 24 15.87 -7.69 23.01
C GLU A 24 17.21 -8.28 22.57
N ASP A 25 17.22 -9.23 21.62
CA ASP A 25 18.44 -9.73 20.97
C ASP A 25 19.02 -8.65 20.03
N THR A 26 19.52 -7.62 20.69
CA THR A 26 19.95 -6.30 20.21
C THR A 26 21.32 -6.34 19.56
N THR A 27 22.02 -7.46 19.63
CA THR A 27 23.41 -7.56 19.19
C THR A 27 23.59 -7.85 17.70
N ASN A 28 22.58 -8.30 16.94
CA ASN A 28 22.61 -8.40 15.46
C ASN A 28 21.30 -8.92 14.77
N SER A 29 20.12 -8.88 15.40
CA SER A 29 18.94 -9.45 14.73
C SER A 29 18.40 -8.54 13.61
N ASN A 30 18.22 -9.10 12.41
CA ASN A 30 17.58 -8.41 11.27
C ASN A 30 16.20 -7.85 11.65
N LEU A 31 15.47 -8.56 12.52
CA LEU A 31 14.17 -8.15 13.04
C LEU A 31 14.25 -6.84 13.83
N TYR A 32 15.26 -6.66 14.68
CA TYR A 32 15.45 -5.43 15.45
C TYR A 32 15.71 -4.24 14.53
N GLN A 33 16.61 -4.37 13.55
CA GLN A 33 16.91 -3.29 12.61
C GLN A 33 15.67 -2.86 11.85
N LEU A 34 14.87 -3.83 11.41
CA LEU A 34 13.66 -3.53 10.68
C LEU A 34 12.58 -2.90 11.57
N PHE A 35 12.42 -3.39 12.80
CA PHE A 35 11.54 -2.78 13.79
C PHE A 35 11.94 -1.32 14.06
N ARG A 36 13.23 -1.06 14.29
CA ARG A 36 13.80 0.28 14.46
C ARG A 36 13.46 1.18 13.26
N ASN A 37 13.70 0.70 12.03
CA ASN A 37 13.49 1.47 10.82
C ASN A 37 11.99 1.76 10.58
N CYS A 38 11.10 0.79 10.84
CA CYS A 38 9.66 1.02 10.78
C CYS A 38 9.20 2.07 11.80
N CYS A 39 9.71 2.01 13.04
CA CYS A 39 9.41 3.02 14.06
C CYS A 39 9.97 4.41 13.69
N LEU A 40 11.16 4.49 13.10
CA LEU A 40 11.74 5.74 12.62
C LEU A 40 10.91 6.36 11.50
N ALA A 41 10.40 5.54 10.58
CA ALA A 41 9.48 5.98 9.53
C ALA A 41 8.18 6.55 10.11
N VAL A 42 7.56 5.85 11.06
CA VAL A 42 6.37 6.32 11.79
C VAL A 42 6.62 7.67 12.49
N LEU A 43 7.77 7.83 13.14
CA LEU A 43 8.14 9.08 13.83
C LEU A 43 8.39 10.26 12.88
N ASN A 44 8.72 10.00 11.62
CA ASN A 44 8.88 11.00 10.57
C ASN A 44 7.59 11.23 9.75
N SER A 45 6.43 10.79 10.26
CA SER A 45 5.13 11.08 9.65
C SER A 45 4.95 12.59 9.41
N GLY A 46 4.77 12.98 8.14
CA GLY A 46 4.56 14.37 7.76
C GLY A 46 5.79 15.10 7.22
N VAL A 47 6.95 14.44 7.15
CA VAL A 47 8.10 14.94 6.38
C VAL A 47 7.85 14.74 4.89
N ASP A 48 8.11 15.78 4.09
CA ASP A 48 8.02 15.72 2.63
C ASP A 48 9.36 15.22 2.02
N GLU A 49 9.70 13.96 2.29
CA GLU A 49 10.88 13.26 1.76
C GLU A 49 10.47 11.84 1.35
N ASP A 50 10.79 11.45 0.11
CA ASP A 50 10.41 10.16 -0.49
C ASP A 50 11.62 9.23 -0.69
N ASN A 51 12.84 9.68 -0.37
CA ASN A 51 14.05 8.88 -0.42
C ASN A 51 14.40 8.27 0.94
N TYR A 52 14.48 6.93 0.97
CA TYR A 52 14.84 6.14 2.16
C TYR A 52 16.13 6.61 2.86
N GLU A 53 17.21 6.83 2.10
CA GLU A 53 18.52 7.17 2.66
C GLU A 53 18.50 8.58 3.26
N MET A 54 17.88 9.52 2.56
CA MET A 54 17.75 10.92 2.99
C MET A 54 16.86 11.06 4.23
N LEU A 55 15.78 10.28 4.34
CA LEU A 55 14.90 10.32 5.50
C LEU A 55 15.61 9.87 6.79
N PHE A 56 16.49 8.87 6.69
CA PHE A 56 17.13 8.25 7.85
C PHE A 56 18.50 8.86 8.20
N ALA A 57 19.21 9.45 7.24
CA ALA A 57 20.53 10.04 7.45
C ALA A 57 20.61 11.06 8.62
N PRO A 58 19.61 11.92 8.87
CA PRO A 58 19.63 12.83 10.02
C PRO A 58 19.55 12.13 11.38
N TYR A 59 19.16 10.84 11.41
CA TYR A 59 18.77 10.12 12.62
C TYR A 59 19.67 8.89 12.88
N GLU A 60 20.97 8.97 12.56
CA GLU A 60 21.94 7.92 12.89
C GLU A 60 21.96 7.60 14.39
N SER A 61 21.78 8.61 15.23
CA SER A 61 21.75 8.46 16.70
C SER A 61 20.40 8.03 17.28
N PHE A 62 19.38 7.81 16.43
CA PHE A 62 18.09 7.29 16.86
C PHE A 62 18.23 5.82 17.28
N ASP A 63 17.60 5.45 18.38
CA ASP A 63 17.54 4.06 18.83
C ASP A 63 16.22 3.81 19.56
N ILE A 64 15.76 2.56 19.55
CA ILE A 64 14.50 2.17 20.20
C ILE A 64 14.70 0.92 21.04
N ARG A 65 14.30 0.97 22.31
CA ARG A 65 14.50 -0.15 23.23
C ARG A 65 13.19 -0.61 23.84
N LEU A 66 13.04 -1.92 23.96
CA LEU A 66 12.00 -2.50 24.79
C LEU A 66 12.50 -2.56 26.22
N ILE A 67 11.72 -2.02 27.14
CA ILE A 67 12.04 -2.01 28.55
C ILE A 67 11.00 -2.85 29.29
N LYS A 68 11.47 -3.94 29.89
CA LYS A 68 10.69 -4.76 30.82
C LYS A 68 10.35 -4.01 32.10
N ARG A 69 9.09 -4.08 32.50
CA ARG A 69 8.55 -3.57 33.78
C ARG A 69 7.54 -4.58 34.34
N GLU A 70 7.24 -4.47 35.64
CA GLU A 70 6.27 -5.35 36.31
C GLU A 70 4.87 -5.32 35.67
N ARG A 71 4.47 -4.18 35.09
CA ARG A 71 3.18 -3.97 34.41
C ARG A 71 3.24 -4.13 32.89
N GLY A 72 4.25 -4.83 32.37
CA GLY A 72 4.42 -5.08 30.94
C GLY A 72 5.62 -4.37 30.33
N VAL A 73 5.51 -4.02 29.05
CA VAL A 73 6.63 -3.52 28.23
C VAL A 73 6.46 -2.06 27.92
N LYS A 74 7.53 -1.27 28.05
CA LYS A 74 7.61 0.10 27.57
C LYS A 74 8.50 0.20 26.34
N LEU A 75 8.21 1.15 25.47
CA LEU A 75 9.13 1.56 24.41
C LEU A 75 9.93 2.78 24.91
N GLU A 76 11.25 2.68 24.94
CA GLU A 76 12.14 3.83 25.14
C GLU A 76 12.67 4.29 23.79
N LEU A 77 12.31 5.52 23.42
CA LEU A 77 12.86 6.21 22.27
C LEU A 77 14.09 7.01 22.69
N ILE A 78 15.18 6.86 21.94
CA ILE A 78 16.43 7.58 22.13
C ILE A 78 16.63 8.48 20.92
N ASN A 79 16.76 9.78 21.17
CA ASN A 79 16.87 10.83 20.15
C ASN A 79 15.81 10.73 19.02
N PRO A 80 14.50 10.64 19.33
CA PRO A 80 13.46 10.56 18.31
C PRO A 80 13.33 11.86 17.50
N PRO A 81 12.90 11.79 16.23
CA PRO A 81 12.55 12.95 15.40
C PRO A 81 11.58 13.90 16.10
N GLU A 82 11.87 15.22 16.06
CA GLU A 82 11.02 16.22 16.73
C GLU A 82 9.68 16.46 16.02
N VAL A 83 9.60 16.17 14.72
CA VAL A 83 8.39 16.33 13.89
C VAL A 83 7.19 15.52 14.40
N GLY A 84 7.44 14.41 15.11
CA GLY A 84 6.39 13.59 15.72
C GLY A 84 5.77 14.19 17.00
N PHE A 85 6.26 15.33 17.50
CA PHE A 85 5.88 15.93 18.77
C PHE A 85 5.13 17.26 18.59
N VAL A 86 4.18 17.52 19.48
CA VAL A 86 3.50 18.81 19.66
C VAL A 86 3.65 19.20 21.12
N ASP A 87 4.27 20.36 21.39
CA ASP A 87 4.60 20.84 22.74
C ASP A 87 5.28 19.74 23.60
N GLU A 88 6.32 19.12 23.03
CA GLU A 88 7.11 18.03 23.62
C GLU A 88 6.33 16.72 23.91
N ARG A 89 5.06 16.64 23.51
CA ARG A 89 4.23 15.44 23.64
C ARG A 89 4.12 14.73 22.30
N LEU A 90 4.38 13.44 22.28
CA LEU A 90 4.24 12.63 21.07
C LEU A 90 2.77 12.67 20.61
N VAL A 91 2.55 12.88 19.32
CA VAL A 91 1.19 12.83 18.74
C VAL A 91 0.58 11.46 19.01
N LYS A 92 -0.65 11.43 19.52
CA LYS A 92 -1.31 10.20 19.96
C LYS A 92 -1.43 9.13 18.86
N GLY A 93 -1.74 9.52 17.62
CA GLY A 93 -1.78 8.60 16.49
C GLY A 93 -0.41 7.97 16.18
N VAL A 94 0.67 8.76 16.26
CA VAL A 94 2.05 8.28 16.10
C VAL A 94 2.41 7.30 17.22
N HIS A 95 2.01 7.60 18.46
CA HIS A 95 2.17 6.68 19.61
C HIS A 95 1.45 5.35 19.34
N GLU A 96 0.20 5.37 18.90
CA GLU A 96 -0.56 4.17 18.55
C GLU A 96 0.11 3.36 17.43
N HIS A 97 0.60 4.02 16.38
CA HIS A 97 1.32 3.38 15.26
C HIS A 97 2.59 2.67 15.68
N LEU A 98 3.38 3.23 16.60
CA LEU A 98 4.58 2.56 17.13
C LEU A 98 4.23 1.20 17.76
N PHE A 99 3.09 1.12 18.44
CA PHE A 99 2.60 -0.14 19.01
C PHE A 99 1.95 -1.06 17.96
N SER A 100 1.37 -0.53 16.87
CA SER A 100 0.97 -1.34 15.72
C SER A 100 2.16 -1.99 15.03
N VAL A 101 3.25 -1.25 14.83
CA VAL A 101 4.52 -1.80 14.30
C VAL A 101 5.04 -2.90 15.21
N LEU A 102 5.11 -2.65 16.53
CA LEU A 102 5.56 -3.67 17.49
C LEU A 102 4.69 -4.94 17.44
N ARG A 103 3.35 -4.76 17.41
CA ARG A 103 2.38 -5.86 17.33
C ARG A 103 2.64 -6.73 16.10
N ASP A 104 2.68 -6.12 14.93
CA ASP A 104 2.73 -6.84 13.66
C ASP A 104 4.10 -7.52 13.45
N MET A 105 5.19 -6.85 13.84
CA MET A 105 6.55 -7.39 13.72
C MET A 105 6.77 -8.59 14.67
N LEU A 106 6.25 -8.53 15.90
CA LEU A 106 6.29 -9.66 16.85
C LEU A 106 5.45 -10.83 16.34
N TYR A 107 4.23 -10.56 15.89
CA TYR A 107 3.32 -11.59 15.44
C TYR A 107 3.90 -12.36 14.24
N MET A 108 4.37 -11.61 13.25
CA MET A 108 5.01 -12.13 12.06
C MET A 108 6.29 -12.91 12.39
N GLY A 109 7.18 -12.33 13.20
CA GLY A 109 8.42 -12.98 13.63
C GLY A 109 8.19 -14.26 14.43
N ASN A 110 7.10 -14.35 15.19
CA ASN A 110 6.77 -15.53 15.99
C ASN A 110 6.10 -16.65 15.19
N LYS A 111 5.18 -16.30 14.30
CA LYS A 111 4.29 -17.28 13.66
C LYS A 111 4.75 -17.69 12.26
N TYR A 112 5.39 -16.79 11.51
CA TYR A 112 5.70 -16.98 10.10
C TYR A 112 7.21 -16.85 9.76
N ALA A 113 8.03 -16.44 10.74
CA ALA A 113 9.46 -16.14 10.64
C ALA A 113 9.79 -15.02 9.63
N PHE A 114 10.52 -14.00 10.09
CA PHE A 114 10.86 -12.81 9.29
C PHE A 114 11.77 -13.12 8.10
N VAL A 115 12.53 -14.21 8.19
CA VAL A 115 13.55 -14.63 7.23
C VAL A 115 13.07 -15.93 6.63
N HIS A 116 12.52 -15.84 5.42
CA HIS A 116 12.06 -16.83 4.42
C HIS A 116 12.07 -18.35 4.67
N GLU A 117 12.83 -18.91 5.60
CA GLU A 117 12.98 -20.36 5.84
C GLU A 117 11.66 -21.06 6.18
N ASN A 118 10.67 -20.36 6.76
CA ASN A 118 9.36 -20.93 7.14
C ASN A 118 8.16 -20.15 6.59
N ALA A 119 8.35 -19.23 5.64
CA ALA A 119 7.24 -18.47 5.07
C ALA A 119 6.36 -19.39 4.19
N PRO A 120 5.02 -19.31 4.29
CA PRO A 120 4.12 -20.06 3.43
C PRO A 120 4.43 -19.85 1.94
N GLN A 121 4.49 -20.95 1.18
CA GLN A 121 4.80 -20.92 -0.25
C GLN A 121 3.59 -21.24 -1.13
N ASP A 122 2.65 -22.05 -0.64
CA ASP A 122 1.42 -22.35 -1.38
C ASP A 122 0.36 -21.24 -1.22
N SER A 123 -0.44 -21.05 -2.26
CA SER A 123 -1.44 -19.98 -2.35
C SER A 123 -2.45 -19.95 -1.20
N GLY A 124 -2.90 -21.13 -0.74
CA GLY A 124 -3.86 -21.25 0.35
C GLY A 124 -3.27 -20.74 1.65
N SER A 125 -2.09 -21.24 2.02
CA SER A 125 -1.39 -20.84 3.24
C SER A 125 -0.95 -19.37 3.22
N ILE A 126 -0.61 -18.80 2.05
CA ILE A 126 -0.34 -17.36 1.92
C ILE A 126 -1.62 -16.55 2.22
N THR A 127 -2.76 -16.95 1.65
CA THR A 127 -4.06 -16.31 1.92
C THR A 127 -4.41 -16.36 3.40
N ASP A 128 -4.21 -17.52 4.03
CA ASP A 128 -4.46 -17.73 5.47
C ASP A 128 -3.55 -16.84 6.33
N MET A 129 -2.29 -16.65 5.94
CA MET A 129 -1.39 -15.70 6.61
C MET A 129 -1.87 -14.26 6.48
N VAL A 130 -2.32 -13.83 5.30
CA VAL A 130 -2.88 -12.48 5.10
C VAL A 130 -4.10 -12.29 5.99
N PHE A 131 -5.03 -13.25 5.99
CA PHE A 131 -6.21 -13.23 6.85
C PHE A 131 -5.83 -13.16 8.33
N ASP A 132 -4.88 -13.99 8.75
CA ASP A 132 -4.47 -14.10 10.14
C ASP A 132 -3.75 -12.85 10.65
N MET A 133 -2.90 -12.22 9.84
CA MET A 133 -2.31 -10.90 10.12
C MET A 133 -3.38 -9.82 10.30
N LEU A 134 -4.36 -9.75 9.39
CA LEU A 134 -5.47 -8.80 9.47
C LEU A 134 -6.37 -9.05 10.69
N ARG A 135 -6.62 -10.32 11.01
CA ARG A 135 -7.39 -10.72 12.19
C ARG A 135 -6.65 -10.34 13.46
N HIS A 136 -5.36 -10.61 13.54
CA HIS A 136 -4.53 -10.21 14.69
C HIS A 136 -4.50 -8.68 14.88
N ALA A 137 -4.49 -7.94 13.78
CA ALA A 137 -4.60 -6.48 13.79
C ALA A 137 -6.02 -5.95 14.09
N LYS A 138 -7.01 -6.83 14.28
CA LYS A 138 -8.44 -6.53 14.50
C LYS A 138 -9.12 -5.80 13.34
N VAL A 139 -8.56 -5.90 12.13
CA VAL A 139 -9.14 -5.29 10.94
C VAL A 139 -10.39 -6.05 10.49
N ILE A 140 -10.38 -7.38 10.58
CA ILE A 140 -11.48 -8.25 10.13
C ILE A 140 -12.75 -8.08 10.97
N GLU A 141 -12.63 -8.11 12.30
CA GLU A 141 -13.78 -8.07 13.23
C GLU A 141 -14.66 -6.82 13.03
N ARG A 142 -14.04 -5.71 12.61
CA ARG A 142 -14.70 -4.43 12.40
C ARG A 142 -15.12 -4.18 10.94
N ASN A 143 -14.94 -5.15 10.03
CA ASN A 143 -15.17 -4.99 8.59
C ASN A 143 -16.48 -5.61 8.09
N ASN A 144 -17.41 -5.94 9.00
CA ASN A 144 -18.67 -6.63 8.64
C ASN A 144 -19.74 -5.70 8.03
N GLU A 145 -19.58 -4.38 8.13
CA GLU A 145 -20.55 -3.40 7.59
C GLU A 145 -20.45 -3.20 6.06
N LEU A 146 -19.54 -3.91 5.38
CA LEU A 146 -19.32 -3.82 3.94
C LEU A 146 -19.00 -2.41 3.43
N ASN A 147 -18.43 -1.53 4.26
CA ASN A 147 -18.28 -0.11 3.95
C ASN A 147 -16.82 0.36 3.76
N THR A 148 -15.85 -0.56 3.73
CA THR A 148 -14.43 -0.23 3.48
C THR A 148 -14.14 -0.01 1.99
N ILE A 149 -13.73 1.21 1.65
CA ILE A 149 -13.30 1.63 0.31
C ILE A 149 -11.78 1.79 0.29
N VAL A 150 -11.10 1.00 -0.55
CA VAL A 150 -9.66 1.17 -0.78
C VAL A 150 -9.44 2.33 -1.74
N CYS A 151 -8.56 3.25 -1.39
CA CYS A 151 -8.19 4.41 -2.19
C CYS A 151 -6.70 4.33 -2.54
N TRP A 152 -6.41 4.19 -3.83
CA TRP A 152 -5.07 4.18 -4.41
C TRP A 152 -4.81 5.45 -5.21
N GLY A 153 -3.55 5.84 -5.34
CA GLY A 153 -3.14 7.04 -6.08
C GLY A 153 -1.73 7.50 -5.72
N GLY A 154 -1.26 8.55 -6.39
CA GLY A 154 0.13 9.01 -6.26
C GLY A 154 0.48 9.55 -4.87
N HIS A 155 1.70 9.23 -4.40
CA HIS A 155 2.32 9.91 -3.26
C HIS A 155 2.68 11.37 -3.61
N SER A 156 3.10 11.61 -4.86
CA SER A 156 3.40 12.93 -5.43
C SER A 156 2.29 13.36 -6.39
N ILE A 157 1.45 14.30 -5.94
CA ILE A 157 0.32 14.85 -6.71
C ILE A 157 0.20 16.37 -6.52
N GLY A 158 -0.31 17.05 -7.55
CA GLY A 158 -0.54 18.50 -7.50
C GLY A 158 -1.66 18.90 -6.54
N LEU A 159 -1.71 20.19 -6.16
CA LEU A 159 -2.72 20.70 -5.22
C LEU A 159 -4.16 20.48 -5.69
N LYS A 160 -4.42 20.54 -7.01
CA LYS A 160 -5.76 20.31 -7.59
C LYS A 160 -6.22 18.87 -7.36
N GLU A 161 -5.37 17.90 -7.68
CA GLU A 161 -5.60 16.48 -7.43
C GLU A 161 -5.78 16.21 -5.93
N TYR A 162 -4.91 16.76 -5.07
CA TYR A 162 -5.02 16.58 -3.62
C TYR A 162 -6.31 17.17 -3.03
N LYS A 163 -6.78 18.31 -3.54
CA LYS A 163 -8.09 18.85 -3.14
C LYS A 163 -9.24 17.94 -3.58
N TYR A 164 -9.16 17.40 -4.80
CA TYR A 164 -10.16 16.47 -5.31
C TYR A 164 -10.23 15.18 -4.49
N THR A 165 -9.08 14.58 -4.13
CA THR A 165 -9.07 13.36 -3.30
C THR A 165 -9.71 13.59 -1.92
N LYS A 166 -9.53 14.78 -1.33
CA LYS A 166 -10.24 15.19 -0.11
C LYS A 166 -11.74 15.33 -0.33
N GLU A 167 -12.17 15.90 -1.45
CA GLU A 167 -13.61 16.05 -1.74
C GLU A 167 -14.27 14.68 -1.94
N VAL A 168 -13.65 13.77 -2.69
CA VAL A 168 -14.11 12.38 -2.80
C VAL A 168 -14.18 11.73 -1.43
N GLY A 169 -13.13 11.83 -0.62
CA GLY A 169 -13.13 11.33 0.76
C GLY A 169 -14.27 11.90 1.61
N TYR A 170 -14.54 13.19 1.48
CA TYR A 170 -15.67 13.84 2.16
C TYR A 170 -17.02 13.26 1.72
N GLN A 171 -17.23 13.04 0.43
CA GLN A 171 -18.44 12.42 -0.11
C GLN A 171 -18.63 10.96 0.33
N LEU A 172 -17.53 10.21 0.50
CA LEU A 172 -17.54 8.87 1.08
C LEU A 172 -17.93 8.91 2.56
N GLY A 173 -17.31 9.81 3.34
CA GLY A 173 -17.63 9.95 4.77
C GLY A 173 -19.06 10.41 5.03
N LEU A 174 -19.66 11.19 4.13
CA LEU A 174 -21.09 11.53 4.19
C LEU A 174 -22.03 10.33 4.00
N ARG A 175 -21.52 9.20 3.52
CA ARG A 175 -22.24 7.94 3.30
C ARG A 175 -21.74 6.83 4.23
N GLU A 176 -21.07 7.20 5.32
CA GLU A 176 -20.58 6.27 6.35
C GLU A 176 -19.64 5.18 5.80
N MET A 177 -18.87 5.55 4.77
CA MET A 177 -17.85 4.67 4.18
C MET A 177 -16.49 4.89 4.83
N ASN A 178 -15.90 3.78 5.24
CA ASN A 178 -14.55 3.71 5.79
C ASN A 178 -13.50 3.75 4.68
N ILE A 179 -12.30 4.23 5.01
CA ILE A 179 -11.23 4.45 4.03
C ILE A 179 -10.04 3.54 4.35
N CYS A 180 -9.54 2.85 3.35
CA CYS A 180 -8.28 2.12 3.41
C CYS A 180 -7.27 2.66 2.38
N THR A 181 -6.02 2.89 2.76
CA THR A 181 -4.96 3.38 1.86
C THR A 181 -3.61 2.73 2.15
N GLY A 182 -2.63 3.03 1.30
CA GLY A 182 -1.21 2.71 1.48
C GLY A 182 -0.43 3.59 2.45
N CYS A 183 -1.09 4.28 3.40
CA CYS A 183 -0.46 5.07 4.48
C CYS A 183 0.23 6.40 4.09
N GLY A 184 0.81 6.52 2.90
CA GLY A 184 1.68 7.62 2.50
C GLY A 184 1.03 9.00 2.30
N PRO A 185 1.77 9.95 1.69
CA PRO A 185 1.29 11.31 1.40
C PRO A 185 0.32 11.34 0.19
N GLY A 186 0.04 12.53 -0.33
CA GLY A 186 -0.76 12.69 -1.54
C GLY A 186 -2.15 12.06 -1.46
N ALA A 187 -2.45 11.21 -2.45
CA ALA A 187 -3.74 10.52 -2.59
C ALA A 187 -4.00 9.48 -1.49
N MET A 188 -2.97 9.03 -0.75
CA MET A 188 -3.12 8.11 0.37
C MET A 188 -3.49 8.82 1.69
N LYS A 189 -3.42 10.15 1.73
CA LYS A 189 -3.74 11.01 2.89
C LYS A 189 -5.01 11.84 2.68
N GLY A 190 -5.23 12.35 1.47
CA GLY A 190 -6.34 13.25 1.15
C GLY A 190 -7.73 12.67 1.47
N PRO A 191 -8.07 11.46 0.99
CA PRO A 191 -9.39 10.86 1.24
C PRO A 191 -9.72 10.71 2.73
N MET A 192 -8.75 10.31 3.56
CA MET A 192 -8.95 10.20 5.02
C MET A 192 -9.28 11.55 5.67
N LYS A 193 -8.59 12.63 5.26
CA LYS A 193 -8.89 13.98 5.74
C LYS A 193 -10.30 14.45 5.36
N GLY A 194 -10.72 14.14 4.15
CA GLY A 194 -12.09 14.42 3.69
C GLY A 194 -13.13 13.63 4.50
N ALA A 195 -12.93 12.32 4.59
CA ALA A 195 -13.83 11.39 5.25
C ALA A 195 -14.01 11.74 6.73
N ALA A 196 -12.97 12.19 7.43
CA ALA A 196 -13.10 12.67 8.81
C ALA A 196 -14.10 13.82 8.99
N ILE A 197 -14.16 14.74 8.03
CA ILE A 197 -15.15 15.82 8.05
C ILE A 197 -16.55 15.29 7.70
N GLY A 198 -16.64 14.37 6.73
CA GLY A 198 -17.90 13.71 6.35
C GLY A 198 -18.52 12.94 7.51
N HIS A 199 -17.73 12.05 8.13
CA HIS A 199 -18.12 11.28 9.31
C HIS A 199 -18.54 12.17 10.49
N ALA A 200 -17.81 13.25 10.75
CA ALA A 200 -18.18 14.20 11.80
C ALA A 200 -19.55 14.84 11.56
N LYS A 201 -19.90 15.16 10.30
CA LYS A 201 -21.23 15.68 9.94
C LYS A 201 -22.33 14.64 10.14
N GLN A 202 -22.07 13.38 9.76
CA GLN A 202 -23.01 12.28 9.96
C GLN A 202 -23.07 11.75 11.39
N ARG A 203 -22.21 12.24 12.30
CA ARG A 203 -22.04 11.71 13.66
C ARG A 203 -21.59 10.24 13.67
N TYR A 204 -20.95 9.78 12.59
CA TYR A 204 -20.35 8.45 12.50
C TYR A 204 -19.04 8.44 13.32
N ARG A 205 -19.14 7.97 14.56
CA ARG A 205 -18.03 8.05 15.55
C ARG A 205 -16.95 7.00 15.33
N ASP A 206 -17.33 5.85 14.78
CA ASP A 206 -16.47 4.68 14.65
C ASP A 206 -15.77 4.60 13.28
N GLY A 207 -15.59 5.75 12.63
CA GLY A 207 -14.87 5.87 11.36
C GLY A 207 -13.49 5.21 11.38
N ARG A 208 -13.26 4.33 10.40
CA ARG A 208 -12.03 3.55 10.24
C ARG A 208 -11.19 4.13 9.11
N TYR A 209 -9.94 4.44 9.44
CA TYR A 209 -8.91 4.89 8.52
C TYR A 209 -7.79 3.87 8.57
N ILE A 210 -7.93 2.85 7.72
CA ILE A 210 -7.05 1.69 7.69
C ILE A 210 -5.84 2.03 6.81
N GLY A 211 -4.65 1.92 7.39
CA GLY A 211 -3.40 2.05 6.67
C GLY A 211 -2.74 0.68 6.56
N ILE A 212 -2.44 0.22 5.34
CA ILE A 212 -1.66 -1.01 5.13
C ILE A 212 -0.33 -0.65 4.48
N SER A 213 0.75 -0.92 5.19
CA SER A 213 2.12 -0.73 4.71
C SER A 213 2.88 -2.05 4.80
N GLU A 214 4.12 -2.05 4.32
CA GLU A 214 5.09 -3.12 4.54
C GLU A 214 6.49 -2.51 4.77
N PRO A 215 7.46 -3.26 5.31
CA PRO A 215 8.72 -2.69 5.80
C PRO A 215 9.60 -2.02 4.73
N SER A 216 9.55 -2.46 3.47
CA SER A 216 10.43 -1.93 2.41
C SER A 216 9.97 -0.58 1.85
N ILE A 217 8.69 -0.23 2.00
CA ILE A 217 8.10 1.02 1.52
C ILE A 217 7.73 2.00 2.64
N ILE A 218 7.56 1.54 3.88
CA ILE A 218 7.07 2.40 4.99
C ILE A 218 7.93 3.65 5.21
N ALA A 219 9.23 3.59 4.90
CA ALA A 219 10.10 4.74 4.98
C ALA A 219 9.82 5.77 3.87
N ALA A 220 9.60 5.33 2.62
CA ALA A 220 9.28 6.23 1.52
C ALA A 220 7.84 6.78 1.60
N GLU A 221 6.94 6.00 2.18
CA GLU A 221 5.51 6.33 2.32
C GLU A 221 5.05 6.20 3.78
N PRO A 222 5.56 7.05 4.70
CA PRO A 222 5.32 6.90 6.12
C PRO A 222 3.83 7.12 6.47
N PRO A 223 3.30 6.37 7.44
CA PRO A 223 1.89 6.45 7.80
C PRO A 223 1.55 7.81 8.36
N ASN A 224 0.60 8.47 7.71
CA ASN A 224 0.03 9.72 8.19
C ASN A 224 -0.73 9.51 9.53
N ALA A 225 -0.63 10.46 10.46
CA ALA A 225 -1.21 10.32 11.80
C ALA A 225 -2.76 10.32 11.88
N ILE A 226 -3.48 10.45 10.74
CA ILE A 226 -4.95 10.29 10.71
C ILE A 226 -5.36 8.81 10.54
N VAL A 227 -4.45 7.94 10.08
CA VAL A 227 -4.63 6.48 10.16
C VAL A 227 -4.88 6.10 11.62
N ASN A 228 -5.96 5.38 11.89
CA ASN A 228 -6.29 4.89 13.23
C ASN A 228 -6.20 3.36 13.35
N GLU A 229 -6.00 2.68 12.22
CA GLU A 229 -5.73 1.24 12.17
C GLU A 229 -4.56 0.98 11.22
N LEU A 230 -3.33 0.94 11.74
CA LEU A 230 -2.14 0.61 10.97
C LEU A 230 -1.91 -0.91 10.97
N VAL A 231 -1.58 -1.47 9.81
CA VAL A 231 -1.13 -2.86 9.62
C VAL A 231 0.16 -2.87 8.83
N ILE A 232 1.16 -3.61 9.33
CA ILE A 232 2.41 -3.89 8.62
C ILE A 232 2.38 -5.31 8.07
N MET A 233 2.20 -5.44 6.76
CA MET A 233 2.28 -6.72 6.04
C MET A 233 3.74 -7.13 5.80
N PRO A 234 4.04 -8.42 5.59
CA PRO A 234 5.42 -8.87 5.42
C PRO A 234 6.11 -8.33 4.17
N ASP A 235 5.38 -8.19 3.07
CA ASP A 235 5.88 -7.75 1.77
C ASP A 235 4.78 -7.10 0.92
N ILE A 236 5.17 -6.64 -0.27
CA ILE A 236 4.28 -5.92 -1.20
C ILE A 236 3.12 -6.82 -1.64
N GLU A 237 3.37 -8.07 -2.00
CA GLU A 237 2.34 -8.96 -2.51
C GLU A 237 1.27 -9.25 -1.45
N LYS A 238 1.67 -9.45 -0.19
CA LYS A 238 0.73 -9.63 0.92
C LYS A 238 0.00 -8.34 1.26
N ARG A 239 0.63 -7.17 1.09
CA ARG A 239 -0.05 -5.85 1.15
C ARG A 239 -1.11 -5.73 0.05
N LEU A 240 -0.78 -6.10 -1.19
CA LEU A 240 -1.70 -6.06 -2.33
C LEU A 240 -2.88 -7.01 -2.14
N GLU A 241 -2.61 -8.25 -1.68
CA GLU A 241 -3.66 -9.21 -1.36
C GLU A 241 -4.57 -8.68 -0.23
N ALA A 242 -3.98 -8.12 0.83
CA ALA A 242 -4.76 -7.55 1.93
C ALA A 242 -5.77 -6.51 1.46
N PHE A 243 -5.37 -5.59 0.56
CA PHE A 243 -6.28 -4.60 -0.02
C PHE A 243 -7.48 -5.23 -0.71
N VAL A 244 -7.24 -6.14 -1.65
CA VAL A 244 -8.33 -6.71 -2.47
C VAL A 244 -9.23 -7.65 -1.67
N ARG A 245 -8.73 -8.23 -0.58
CA ARG A 245 -9.52 -9.10 0.30
C ARG A 245 -10.46 -8.31 1.22
N ILE A 246 -10.05 -7.14 1.74
CA ILE A 246 -10.89 -6.36 2.67
C ILE A 246 -11.74 -5.28 1.99
N ALA A 247 -11.44 -4.97 0.73
CA ALA A 247 -12.17 -3.96 -0.03
C ALA A 247 -13.59 -4.42 -0.39
N HIS A 248 -14.52 -3.47 -0.31
CA HIS A 248 -15.87 -3.58 -0.88
C HIS A 248 -16.05 -2.68 -2.11
N GLY A 249 -15.07 -1.80 -2.34
CA GLY A 249 -14.90 -1.02 -3.54
C GLY A 249 -13.52 -0.38 -3.58
N ILE A 250 -13.05 -0.05 -4.78
CA ILE A 250 -11.73 0.55 -5.00
C ILE A 250 -11.89 1.84 -5.79
N ILE A 251 -11.21 2.88 -5.33
CA ILE A 251 -11.00 4.13 -6.04
C ILE A 251 -9.54 4.24 -6.42
N ILE A 252 -9.27 4.64 -7.65
CA ILE A 252 -7.92 4.87 -8.17
C ILE A 252 -7.83 6.31 -8.67
N PHE A 253 -7.09 7.13 -7.95
CA PHE A 253 -6.75 8.51 -8.32
C PHE A 253 -5.53 8.53 -9.26
N PRO A 254 -5.23 9.66 -9.92
CA PRO A 254 -3.99 9.80 -10.66
C PRO A 254 -2.77 9.52 -9.79
N GLY A 255 -1.83 8.76 -10.35
CA GLY A 255 -0.61 8.33 -9.68
C GLY A 255 0.47 7.87 -10.65
N GLY A 256 1.62 7.52 -10.08
CA GLY A 256 2.78 7.02 -10.84
C GLY A 256 2.80 5.50 -10.94
N VAL A 257 4.02 4.95 -10.96
CA VAL A 257 4.27 3.52 -11.16
C VAL A 257 3.68 2.61 -10.07
N GLY A 258 3.63 3.03 -8.81
CA GLY A 258 3.01 2.24 -7.73
C GLY A 258 1.50 2.10 -7.91
N THR A 259 0.82 3.16 -8.32
CA THR A 259 -0.62 3.12 -8.63
C THR A 259 -0.90 2.27 -9.87
N ALA A 260 0.00 2.29 -10.86
CA ALA A 260 -0.09 1.42 -12.04
C ALA A 260 0.11 -0.07 -11.67
N GLU A 261 1.05 -0.38 -10.77
CA GLU A 261 1.24 -1.72 -10.21
C GLU A 261 -0.02 -2.23 -9.52
N GLU A 262 -0.62 -1.41 -8.65
CA GLU A 262 -1.87 -1.72 -7.93
C GLU A 262 -3.03 -1.98 -8.91
N LEU A 263 -3.18 -1.14 -9.95
CA LEU A 263 -4.17 -1.33 -11.02
C LEU A 263 -3.96 -2.64 -11.78
N LEU A 264 -2.72 -2.94 -12.20
CA LEU A 264 -2.39 -4.15 -12.95
C LEU A 264 -2.59 -5.42 -12.12
N TYR A 265 -2.25 -5.37 -10.82
CA TYR A 265 -2.54 -6.44 -9.87
C TYR A 265 -4.05 -6.72 -9.80
N LEU A 266 -4.84 -5.68 -9.59
CA LEU A 266 -6.30 -5.80 -9.50
C LEU A 266 -6.91 -6.33 -10.80
N LEU A 267 -6.54 -5.75 -11.94
CA LEU A 267 -7.08 -6.17 -13.23
C LEU A 267 -6.70 -7.60 -13.56
N GLY A 268 -5.45 -8.01 -13.31
CA GLY A 268 -4.97 -9.37 -13.50
C GLY A 268 -5.79 -10.41 -12.71
N ILE A 269 -6.19 -10.07 -11.49
CA ILE A 269 -7.10 -10.88 -10.69
C ILE A 269 -8.52 -10.87 -11.29
N LEU A 270 -9.09 -9.70 -11.58
CA LEU A 270 -10.48 -9.59 -12.01
C LEU A 270 -10.73 -10.16 -13.41
N ILE A 271 -9.75 -10.22 -14.30
CA ILE A 271 -9.90 -10.85 -15.62
C ILE A 271 -9.90 -12.39 -15.56
N HIS A 272 -9.50 -12.98 -14.43
CA HIS A 272 -9.55 -14.42 -14.23
C HIS A 272 -10.99 -14.94 -14.37
N GLU A 273 -11.17 -16.09 -15.03
CA GLU A 273 -12.50 -16.64 -15.33
C GLU A 273 -13.33 -16.93 -14.07
N ARG A 274 -12.70 -17.42 -13.01
CA ARG A 274 -13.36 -17.66 -11.72
C ARG A 274 -13.84 -16.39 -11.01
N ASN A 275 -13.35 -15.23 -11.44
CA ASN A 275 -13.76 -13.92 -10.94
C ASN A 275 -14.74 -13.21 -11.89
N ALA A 276 -15.24 -13.88 -12.95
CA ALA A 276 -16.20 -13.30 -13.90
C ALA A 276 -17.37 -12.61 -13.19
N GLN A 277 -17.93 -13.27 -12.19
CA GLN A 277 -19.14 -12.84 -11.46
C GLN A 277 -18.89 -11.92 -10.26
N GLN A 278 -17.62 -11.65 -9.90
CA GLN A 278 -17.31 -10.76 -8.77
C GLN A 278 -17.79 -9.34 -9.10
N PRO A 279 -18.76 -8.76 -8.36
CA PRO A 279 -19.34 -7.45 -8.67
C PRO A 279 -18.49 -6.32 -8.04
N PHE A 280 -17.17 -6.42 -8.17
CA PHE A 280 -16.22 -5.58 -7.47
C PHE A 280 -16.19 -4.16 -8.08
N PRO A 281 -16.68 -3.12 -7.38
CA PRO A 281 -16.79 -1.80 -7.97
C PRO A 281 -15.42 -1.10 -7.97
N VAL A 282 -14.92 -0.77 -9.15
CA VAL A 282 -13.64 -0.08 -9.37
C VAL A 282 -13.89 1.21 -10.12
N ILE A 283 -13.46 2.34 -9.55
CA ILE A 283 -13.62 3.66 -10.14
C ILE A 283 -12.26 4.34 -10.27
N LEU A 284 -11.90 4.72 -11.50
CA LEU A 284 -10.79 5.62 -11.79
C LEU A 284 -11.34 7.05 -11.79
N THR A 285 -10.76 7.95 -11.00
CA THR A 285 -11.33 9.30 -10.85
C THR A 285 -10.30 10.37 -10.51
N GLY A 286 -10.51 11.57 -11.03
CA GLY A 286 -9.65 12.72 -10.80
C GLY A 286 -10.39 14.01 -11.12
N PRO A 287 -9.79 15.18 -10.82
CA PRO A 287 -10.41 16.46 -11.12
C PRO A 287 -10.48 16.71 -12.64
N ALA A 288 -11.22 17.74 -13.05
CA ALA A 288 -11.10 18.29 -14.40
C ALA A 288 -9.62 18.54 -14.75
N GLY A 289 -9.19 18.21 -15.96
CA GLY A 289 -7.80 18.27 -16.41
C GLY A 289 -7.02 16.95 -16.23
N SER A 290 -7.60 15.92 -15.63
CA SER A 290 -7.03 14.57 -15.56
C SER A 290 -7.50 13.63 -16.68
N GLU A 291 -8.28 14.14 -17.64
CA GLU A 291 -8.86 13.36 -18.74
C GLU A 291 -7.75 12.67 -19.55
N SER A 292 -6.72 13.43 -19.96
CA SER A 292 -5.59 12.88 -20.74
C SER A 292 -4.79 11.82 -19.97
N TYR A 293 -4.70 11.92 -18.64
CA TYR A 293 -4.10 10.88 -17.81
C TYR A 293 -4.93 9.59 -17.87
N PHE A 294 -6.25 9.70 -17.71
CA PHE A 294 -7.12 8.53 -17.74
C PHE A 294 -7.30 7.95 -19.14
N GLU A 295 -7.25 8.77 -20.20
CA GLU A 295 -7.17 8.32 -21.58
C GLU A 295 -5.91 7.47 -21.80
N ALA A 296 -4.74 7.95 -21.38
CA ALA A 296 -3.49 7.20 -21.51
C ALA A 296 -3.52 5.86 -20.73
N ILE A 297 -4.09 5.85 -19.51
CA ILE A 297 -4.29 4.62 -18.73
C ILE A 297 -5.28 3.68 -19.44
N HIS A 298 -6.40 4.21 -19.92
CA HIS A 298 -7.44 3.41 -20.58
C HIS A 298 -6.92 2.78 -21.88
N GLU A 299 -6.20 3.54 -22.69
CA GLU A 299 -5.54 3.07 -23.90
C GLU A 299 -4.46 2.04 -23.59
N PHE A 300 -3.63 2.27 -22.57
CA PHE A 300 -2.63 1.31 -22.14
C PHE A 300 -3.27 -0.02 -21.72
N VAL A 301 -4.30 0.01 -20.87
CA VAL A 301 -5.02 -1.21 -20.45
C VAL A 301 -5.67 -1.90 -21.65
N GLY A 302 -6.33 -1.16 -22.54
CA GLY A 302 -6.96 -1.74 -23.74
C GLY A 302 -5.97 -2.40 -24.67
N ALA A 303 -4.80 -1.80 -24.84
CA ALA A 303 -3.78 -2.31 -25.74
C ALA A 303 -2.91 -3.43 -25.15
N THR A 304 -2.91 -3.60 -23.82
CA THR A 304 -2.15 -4.67 -23.14
C THR A 304 -3.05 -5.80 -22.68
N LEU A 305 -4.09 -5.49 -21.89
CA LEU A 305 -5.00 -6.45 -21.28
C LEU A 305 -6.35 -6.57 -21.98
N GLY A 306 -6.61 -5.75 -23.00
CA GLY A 306 -7.80 -5.84 -23.84
C GLY A 306 -9.09 -5.29 -23.22
N PRO A 307 -10.20 -5.32 -23.98
CA PRO A 307 -11.50 -4.79 -23.54
C PRO A 307 -12.05 -5.50 -22.29
N LYS A 308 -11.69 -6.77 -22.07
CA LYS A 308 -12.09 -7.53 -20.88
C LYS A 308 -11.63 -6.83 -19.60
N ALA A 309 -10.41 -6.28 -19.59
CA ALA A 309 -9.89 -5.51 -18.47
C ALA A 309 -10.51 -4.11 -18.38
N GLN A 310 -10.72 -3.43 -19.51
CA GLN A 310 -11.39 -2.12 -19.54
C GLN A 310 -12.81 -2.16 -18.96
N ASN A 311 -13.53 -3.26 -19.15
CA ASN A 311 -14.88 -3.47 -18.59
C ASN A 311 -14.90 -3.72 -17.07
N ARG A 312 -13.74 -3.80 -16.41
CA ARG A 312 -13.64 -4.01 -14.95
C ARG A 312 -13.59 -2.72 -14.13
N TYR A 313 -13.60 -1.56 -14.77
CA TYR A 313 -13.62 -0.27 -14.09
C TYR A 313 -14.49 0.75 -14.83
N GLN A 314 -14.87 1.81 -14.10
CA GLN A 314 -15.51 3.00 -14.65
C GLN A 314 -14.58 4.20 -14.45
N ILE A 315 -14.53 5.12 -15.42
CA ILE A 315 -13.85 6.40 -15.28
C ILE A 315 -14.90 7.48 -14.97
N VAL A 316 -14.70 8.24 -13.89
CA VAL A 316 -15.54 9.38 -13.50
C VAL A 316 -14.65 10.58 -13.25
N VAL A 317 -14.77 11.63 -14.07
CA VAL A 317 -13.93 12.83 -13.97
C VAL A 317 -14.74 13.98 -13.38
N ASP A 318 -14.14 14.70 -12.44
CA ASP A 318 -14.65 15.93 -11.82
C ASP A 318 -16.00 15.82 -11.07
N ASP A 319 -16.43 14.60 -10.71
CA ASP A 319 -17.69 14.37 -9.99
C ASP A 319 -17.50 13.49 -8.73
N PRO A 320 -17.08 14.09 -7.60
CA PRO A 320 -16.86 13.34 -6.36
C PRO A 320 -18.16 12.80 -5.76
N VAL A 321 -19.31 13.41 -6.07
CA VAL A 321 -20.62 12.96 -5.59
C VAL A 321 -21.02 11.68 -6.31
N GLU A 322 -20.83 11.64 -7.62
CA GLU A 322 -21.08 10.48 -8.46
C GLU A 322 -20.18 9.31 -8.09
N VAL A 323 -18.88 9.54 -7.86
CA VAL A 323 -17.95 8.50 -7.38
C VAL A 323 -18.51 7.79 -6.15
N ALA A 324 -18.89 8.56 -5.12
CA ALA A 324 -19.44 8.01 -3.88
C ALA A 324 -20.81 7.34 -4.08
N ARG A 325 -21.63 7.84 -5.01
CA ARG A 325 -22.94 7.25 -5.36
C ARG A 325 -22.77 5.89 -6.05
N VAL A 326 -21.89 5.79 -7.04
CA VAL A 326 -21.63 4.55 -7.78
C VAL A 326 -21.05 3.48 -6.85
N LEU A 327 -20.11 3.84 -5.97
CA LEU A 327 -19.59 2.91 -4.96
C LEU A 327 -20.68 2.43 -4.01
N GLY A 328 -21.54 3.32 -3.52
CA GLY A 328 -22.64 2.93 -2.63
C GLY A 328 -23.61 1.94 -3.28
N GLN A 329 -23.81 2.04 -4.60
CA GLN A 329 -24.59 1.06 -5.35
C GLN A 329 -23.82 -0.25 -5.59
N GLY A 330 -22.51 -0.16 -5.87
CA GLY A 330 -21.62 -1.31 -6.05
C GLY A 330 -21.50 -2.15 -4.78
N VAL A 331 -21.33 -1.52 -3.63
CA VAL A 331 -21.26 -2.18 -2.31
C VAL A 331 -22.52 -3.03 -2.04
N LYS A 332 -23.71 -2.54 -2.39
CA LYS A 332 -24.95 -3.33 -2.27
C LYS A 332 -24.94 -4.59 -3.14
N LYS A 333 -24.30 -4.53 -4.31
CA LYS A 333 -24.12 -5.72 -5.17
C LYS A 333 -23.10 -6.69 -4.56
N VAL A 334 -22.03 -6.17 -3.95
CA VAL A 334 -21.06 -6.98 -3.19
C VAL A 334 -21.75 -7.71 -2.04
N GLU A 335 -22.59 -7.02 -1.27
CA GLU A 335 -23.41 -7.64 -0.20
C GLU A 335 -24.24 -8.82 -0.71
N GLN A 336 -25.02 -8.60 -1.76
CA GLN A 336 -25.86 -9.62 -2.37
C GLN A 336 -25.04 -10.82 -2.87
N PHE A 337 -23.88 -10.55 -3.48
CA PHE A 337 -22.98 -11.60 -3.97
C PHE A 337 -22.38 -12.41 -2.82
N ARG A 338 -21.88 -11.77 -1.77
CA ARG A 338 -21.31 -12.49 -0.60
C ARG A 338 -22.35 -13.37 0.07
N LEU A 339 -23.57 -12.87 0.24
CA LEU A 339 -24.70 -13.66 0.76
C LEU A 339 -25.00 -14.88 -0.12
N ALA A 340 -25.08 -14.68 -1.45
CA ALA A 340 -25.38 -15.76 -2.39
C ALA A 340 -24.29 -16.84 -2.43
N MET A 341 -23.02 -16.46 -2.26
CA MET A 341 -21.87 -17.37 -2.24
C MET A 341 -21.61 -18.00 -0.87
N GLY A 342 -22.25 -17.52 0.20
CA GLY A 342 -21.92 -17.89 1.58
C GLY A 342 -20.52 -17.43 2.01
N ASP A 343 -20.01 -16.35 1.40
CA ASP A 343 -18.70 -15.79 1.69
C ASP A 343 -18.79 -14.74 2.82
N ALA A 344 -17.68 -14.49 3.50
CA ALA A 344 -17.62 -13.51 4.57
C ALA A 344 -17.76 -12.08 4.02
N PHE A 345 -18.33 -11.19 4.83
CA PHE A 345 -18.38 -9.76 4.52
C PHE A 345 -17.00 -9.13 4.69
N SER A 346 -16.38 -9.36 5.85
CA SER A 346 -15.12 -8.76 6.26
C SER A 346 -13.89 -9.16 5.46
N PHE A 347 -13.94 -10.26 4.71
CA PHE A 347 -12.82 -10.80 3.92
C PHE A 347 -13.34 -11.60 2.71
N ASN A 348 -12.86 -11.28 1.51
CA ASN A 348 -13.30 -11.90 0.26
C ASN A 348 -12.59 -13.24 -0.01
N TRP A 349 -13.06 -14.34 0.56
CA TRP A 349 -12.44 -15.65 0.33
C TRP A 349 -12.69 -16.19 -1.08
N SER A 350 -13.85 -15.86 -1.66
CA SER A 350 -14.26 -16.34 -2.99
C SER A 350 -13.45 -15.73 -4.14
N LEU A 351 -12.71 -14.65 -3.90
CA LEU A 351 -11.80 -14.06 -4.88
C LEU A 351 -10.65 -15.04 -5.19
N LYS A 352 -10.56 -15.50 -6.44
CA LYS A 352 -9.43 -16.33 -6.88
C LYS A 352 -8.24 -15.43 -7.20
N ILE A 353 -7.14 -15.61 -6.50
CA ILE A 353 -5.83 -15.02 -6.82
C ILE A 353 -4.94 -16.16 -7.29
N GLU A 354 -4.28 -15.99 -8.44
CA GLU A 354 -3.31 -16.98 -8.92
C GLU A 354 -2.00 -16.88 -8.16
N ASP A 355 -1.36 -18.02 -7.94
CA ASP A 355 -0.20 -18.18 -7.06
C ASP A 355 0.92 -17.18 -7.41
N ASP A 356 1.15 -16.93 -8.70
CA ASP A 356 2.21 -16.02 -9.17
C ASP A 356 1.96 -14.53 -8.80
N PHE A 357 0.71 -14.15 -8.49
CA PHE A 357 0.41 -12.82 -7.92
C PHE A 357 0.76 -12.73 -6.43
N GLN A 358 0.90 -13.86 -5.73
CA GLN A 358 1.20 -13.91 -4.29
C GLN A 358 2.69 -14.10 -3.99
N GLN A 359 3.44 -14.63 -4.95
CA GLN A 359 4.87 -14.87 -4.81
C GLN A 359 5.65 -13.54 -4.77
N PRO A 360 6.52 -13.33 -3.75
CA PRO A 360 7.37 -12.15 -3.67
C PRO A 360 8.26 -11.98 -4.90
N PHE A 361 8.26 -10.79 -5.48
CA PHE A 361 9.17 -10.46 -6.57
C PHE A 361 10.35 -9.61 -6.06
N ASN A 362 11.57 -10.16 -6.13
CA ASN A 362 12.79 -9.42 -5.83
C ASN A 362 13.38 -8.78 -7.10
N PRO A 363 13.34 -7.45 -7.25
CA PRO A 363 13.81 -6.76 -8.45
C PRO A 363 15.33 -6.63 -8.47
N THR A 364 15.95 -7.39 -9.37
CA THR A 364 17.37 -7.37 -9.73
C THR A 364 17.46 -7.21 -11.25
N HIS A 365 18.62 -6.82 -11.79
CA HIS A 365 18.80 -6.76 -13.25
C HIS A 365 18.44 -8.07 -13.94
N LYS A 366 18.78 -9.20 -13.32
CA LYS A 366 18.46 -10.53 -13.85
C LYS A 366 16.95 -10.80 -13.85
N SER A 367 16.26 -10.56 -12.74
CA SER A 367 14.82 -10.85 -12.64
C SER A 367 13.98 -9.89 -13.46
N MET A 368 14.39 -8.62 -13.57
CA MET A 368 13.74 -7.62 -14.43
C MET A 368 13.89 -7.95 -15.92
N ALA A 369 15.09 -8.35 -16.36
CA ALA A 369 15.34 -8.73 -17.75
C ALA A 369 14.68 -10.07 -18.14
N ALA A 370 14.32 -10.90 -17.16
CA ALA A 370 13.69 -12.21 -17.37
C ALA A 370 12.15 -12.14 -17.46
N LEU A 371 11.55 -10.96 -17.27
CA LEU A 371 10.10 -10.79 -17.36
C LEU A 371 9.61 -11.09 -18.78
N ASN A 372 8.60 -11.94 -18.90
CA ASN A 372 7.99 -12.21 -20.20
C ASN A 372 7.05 -11.06 -20.57
N LEU A 373 7.55 -10.08 -21.32
CA LEU A 373 6.77 -8.95 -21.84
C LEU A 373 6.41 -9.19 -23.32
N HIS A 374 5.73 -10.31 -23.59
CA HIS A 374 5.16 -10.66 -24.89
C HIS A 374 3.68 -10.98 -24.77
N ARG A 375 2.91 -10.84 -25.85
CA ARG A 375 1.48 -11.20 -25.84
C ARG A 375 1.20 -12.69 -26.03
N ASP A 376 2.20 -13.49 -26.42
CA ASP A 376 2.08 -14.94 -26.57
C ASP A 376 2.18 -15.66 -25.22
N GLN A 377 1.22 -15.37 -24.33
CA GLN A 377 1.04 -15.97 -23.02
C GLN A 377 -0.40 -15.73 -22.52
N PRO A 378 -0.87 -16.45 -21.49
CA PRO A 378 -2.14 -16.13 -20.85
C PRO A 378 -2.22 -14.68 -20.38
N LEU A 379 -3.41 -14.08 -20.50
CA LEU A 379 -3.61 -12.66 -20.17
C LEU A 379 -3.34 -12.32 -18.69
N SER A 380 -3.63 -13.26 -17.78
CA SER A 380 -3.28 -13.16 -16.36
C SER A 380 -1.78 -13.07 -16.14
N ASP A 381 -1.00 -13.82 -16.92
CA ASP A 381 0.45 -13.92 -16.78
C ASP A 381 1.11 -12.65 -17.32
N LEU A 382 0.60 -12.12 -18.44
CA LEU A 382 1.01 -10.81 -18.93
C LEU A 382 0.72 -9.71 -17.90
N ALA A 383 -0.49 -9.69 -17.30
CA ALA A 383 -0.83 -8.73 -16.25
C ALA A 383 0.13 -8.83 -15.05
N ASN A 384 0.51 -10.04 -14.64
CA ASN A 384 1.44 -10.23 -13.54
C ASN A 384 2.89 -9.84 -13.90
N ASN A 385 3.35 -10.12 -15.11
CA ASN A 385 4.66 -9.67 -15.59
C ASN A 385 4.74 -8.14 -15.66
N LEU A 386 3.68 -7.48 -16.13
CA LEU A 386 3.57 -6.02 -16.07
C LEU A 386 3.60 -5.52 -14.62
N ARG A 387 2.80 -6.11 -13.72
CA ARG A 387 2.82 -5.79 -12.28
C ARG A 387 4.24 -5.86 -11.71
N LYS A 388 4.97 -6.95 -11.96
CA LYS A 388 6.38 -7.13 -11.53
C LYS A 388 7.31 -6.07 -12.13
N ALA A 389 7.13 -5.70 -13.39
CA ALA A 389 7.90 -4.62 -14.02
C ALA A 389 7.70 -3.27 -13.32
N PHE A 390 6.45 -2.88 -13.05
CA PHE A 390 6.15 -1.64 -12.31
C PHE A 390 6.66 -1.69 -10.87
N SER A 391 6.53 -2.84 -10.20
CA SER A 391 7.09 -3.08 -8.85
C SER A 391 8.61 -2.88 -8.80
N GLY A 392 9.32 -3.36 -9.82
CA GLY A 392 10.75 -3.13 -9.93
C GLY A 392 11.12 -1.67 -10.16
N ILE A 393 10.31 -0.91 -10.91
CA ILE A 393 10.52 0.54 -11.08
C ILE A 393 10.25 1.29 -9.76
N VAL A 394 9.21 0.91 -9.01
CA VAL A 394 8.98 1.43 -7.65
C VAL A 394 10.22 1.16 -6.78
N ALA A 395 10.71 -0.08 -6.77
CA ALA A 395 11.88 -0.44 -5.98
C ALA A 395 13.12 0.38 -6.36
N GLY A 396 13.41 0.52 -7.64
CA GLY A 396 14.55 1.31 -8.14
C GLY A 396 14.46 2.80 -7.83
N ASN A 397 13.25 3.34 -7.63
CA ASN A 397 13.04 4.75 -7.31
C ASN A 397 13.13 5.06 -5.81
N VAL A 398 12.53 4.22 -4.95
CA VAL A 398 12.31 4.60 -3.53
C VAL A 398 12.77 3.57 -2.49
N LYS A 399 13.01 2.31 -2.87
CA LYS A 399 13.42 1.27 -1.91
C LYS A 399 14.93 1.20 -1.78
N ALA A 400 15.44 1.05 -0.56
CA ALA A 400 16.89 1.01 -0.27
C ALA A 400 17.66 0.01 -1.14
N GLU A 401 17.15 -1.22 -1.27
CA GLU A 401 17.80 -2.27 -2.07
C GLU A 401 17.74 -1.97 -3.57
N GLY A 402 16.61 -1.47 -4.07
CA GLY A 402 16.46 -1.10 -5.47
C GLY A 402 17.34 0.08 -5.85
N ILE A 403 17.38 1.13 -5.04
CA ILE A 403 18.29 2.28 -5.24
C ILE A 403 19.75 1.79 -5.30
N ARG A 404 20.14 0.84 -4.44
CA ARG A 404 21.47 0.22 -4.46
C ARG A 404 21.74 -0.54 -5.76
N GLN A 405 20.79 -1.36 -6.23
CA GLN A 405 20.91 -2.05 -7.53
C GLN A 405 21.16 -1.05 -8.67
N ILE A 406 20.43 0.05 -8.69
CA ILE A 406 20.53 1.08 -9.74
C ILE A 406 21.85 1.83 -9.66
N ARG A 407 22.32 2.17 -8.46
CA ARG A 407 23.61 2.83 -8.25
C ARG A 407 24.78 1.94 -8.70
N ASP A 408 24.74 0.67 -8.34
CA ASP A 408 25.88 -0.23 -8.50
C ASP A 408 25.95 -0.85 -9.92
N PHE A 409 24.81 -1.03 -10.59
CA PHE A 409 24.73 -1.71 -11.90
C PHE A 409 24.02 -0.90 -13.01
N GLY A 410 23.53 0.31 -12.72
CA GLY A 410 22.78 1.14 -13.66
C GLY A 410 21.29 0.79 -13.77
N PRO A 411 20.54 1.37 -14.72
CA PRO A 411 19.10 1.15 -14.88
C PRO A 411 18.71 -0.31 -15.11
N PHE A 412 17.51 -0.71 -14.66
CA PHE A 412 16.93 -2.00 -15.02
C PHE A 412 16.58 -2.05 -16.51
N ASN A 413 16.99 -3.10 -17.22
CA ASN A 413 16.69 -3.27 -18.63
C ASN A 413 15.41 -4.11 -18.78
N LEU A 414 14.36 -3.51 -19.34
CA LEU A 414 13.13 -4.21 -19.71
C LEU A 414 13.13 -4.43 -21.22
N SER A 415 12.85 -5.66 -21.66
CA SER A 415 12.78 -6.06 -23.07
C SER A 415 11.54 -6.88 -23.33
N GLY A 416 11.06 -6.85 -24.57
CA GLY A 416 9.91 -7.62 -25.02
C GLY A 416 9.39 -7.14 -26.36
N GLU A 417 8.16 -7.54 -26.66
CA GLU A 417 7.50 -7.27 -27.94
C GLU A 417 7.43 -5.76 -28.25
N ALA A 418 7.85 -5.36 -29.45
CA ALA A 418 8.09 -3.96 -29.80
C ALA A 418 6.91 -3.01 -29.54
N ASP A 419 5.67 -3.41 -29.89
CA ASP A 419 4.48 -2.57 -29.67
C ASP A 419 4.13 -2.49 -28.17
N LEU A 420 4.22 -3.60 -27.43
CA LEU A 420 4.00 -3.60 -25.99
C LEU A 420 5.00 -2.71 -25.25
N MET A 421 6.29 -2.84 -25.58
CA MET A 421 7.36 -2.03 -24.99
C MET A 421 7.22 -0.55 -25.34
N ALA A 422 6.76 -0.21 -26.56
CA ALA A 422 6.45 1.17 -26.93
C ALA A 422 5.33 1.78 -26.08
N ARG A 423 4.31 0.99 -25.71
CA ARG A 423 3.21 1.43 -24.84
C ARG A 423 3.66 1.64 -23.40
N ILE A 424 4.49 0.73 -22.87
CA ILE A 424 5.10 0.89 -21.54
C ILE A 424 5.95 2.16 -21.50
N ASP A 425 6.81 2.37 -22.50
CA ASP A 425 7.66 3.57 -22.62
C ASP A 425 6.84 4.87 -22.68
N ALA A 426 5.77 4.90 -23.50
CA ALA A 426 4.88 6.04 -23.60
C ALA A 426 4.18 6.36 -22.27
N LEU A 427 3.66 5.34 -21.58
CA LEU A 427 3.02 5.51 -20.27
C LEU A 427 4.01 6.05 -19.23
N LEU A 428 5.21 5.45 -19.12
CA LEU A 428 6.23 5.87 -18.17
C LEU A 428 6.72 7.30 -18.45
N LYS A 429 6.93 7.67 -19.72
CA LYS A 429 7.25 9.05 -20.12
C LYS A 429 6.15 10.04 -19.71
N SER A 430 4.88 9.64 -19.82
CA SER A 430 3.76 10.48 -19.36
C SER A 430 3.82 10.72 -17.85
N PHE A 431 4.21 9.73 -17.05
CA PHE A 431 4.38 9.88 -15.60
C PHE A 431 5.53 10.81 -15.24
N VAL A 432 6.66 10.73 -15.97
CA VAL A 432 7.79 11.65 -15.81
C VAL A 432 7.38 13.09 -16.15
N ALA A 433 6.72 13.30 -17.29
CA ALA A 433 6.27 14.62 -17.73
C ALA A 433 5.29 15.28 -16.75
N GLN A 434 4.46 14.47 -16.07
CA GLN A 434 3.51 14.90 -15.07
C GLN A 434 4.08 14.92 -13.63
N GLN A 435 5.40 14.74 -13.47
CA GLN A 435 6.10 14.75 -12.17
C GLN A 435 5.55 13.73 -11.14
N ARG A 436 5.16 12.54 -11.61
CA ARG A 436 4.55 11.49 -10.78
C ARG A 436 5.53 10.44 -10.24
N MET A 437 6.81 10.55 -10.61
CA MET A 437 7.85 9.56 -10.27
C MET A 437 8.63 9.91 -8.99
N LYS A 438 8.58 11.17 -8.56
CA LYS A 438 9.30 11.72 -7.41
C LYS A 438 8.59 12.97 -6.89
N LEU A 439 8.79 13.31 -5.62
CA LEU A 439 8.41 14.60 -5.06
C LEU A 439 9.14 15.77 -5.77
N PRO A 440 8.52 16.97 -5.84
CA PRO A 440 9.16 18.14 -6.43
C PRO A 440 10.48 18.52 -5.75
N GLY A 441 11.44 19.04 -6.52
CA GLY A 441 12.69 19.62 -5.99
C GLY A 441 13.97 19.10 -6.64
N THR A 442 13.93 17.94 -7.31
CA THR A 442 15.08 17.41 -8.08
C THR A 442 14.63 16.81 -9.40
N GLU A 443 15.53 16.78 -10.39
CA GLU A 443 15.29 16.13 -11.67
C GLU A 443 15.18 14.60 -11.48
N TYR A 444 14.15 14.00 -12.07
CA TYR A 444 13.98 12.54 -12.06
C TYR A 444 14.88 11.89 -13.11
N ARG A 445 15.75 10.97 -12.67
CA ARG A 445 16.53 10.09 -13.56
C ARG A 445 15.89 8.71 -13.58
N PRO A 446 15.41 8.22 -14.75
CA PRO A 446 14.79 6.90 -14.85
C PRO A 446 15.69 5.78 -14.31
N CYS A 447 15.14 4.94 -13.44
CA CYS A 447 15.80 3.72 -12.96
C CYS A 447 15.62 2.53 -13.92
N TYR A 448 15.15 2.78 -15.14
CA TYR A 448 14.84 1.76 -16.13
C TYR A 448 15.28 2.21 -17.53
N SER A 449 15.50 1.23 -18.40
CA SER A 449 15.65 1.39 -19.84
C SER A 449 14.68 0.44 -20.55
N ILE A 450 14.15 0.88 -21.70
CA ILE A 450 13.20 0.11 -22.49
C ILE A 450 13.88 -0.30 -23.80
N ASN A 451 14.05 -1.61 -23.97
CA ASN A 451 14.54 -2.23 -25.20
C ASN A 451 13.35 -2.88 -25.94
N ARG A 452 13.39 -2.82 -27.27
CA ARG A 452 12.35 -3.38 -28.13
C ARG A 452 12.97 -4.50 -28.94
N ASP A 453 12.37 -5.68 -28.88
CA ASP A 453 12.81 -6.80 -29.70
C ASP A 453 12.57 -6.46 -31.18
N SER A 454 13.47 -6.95 -32.05
CA SER A 454 13.53 -6.59 -33.48
C SER A 454 12.44 -7.27 -34.30
#